data_AF-A0A832NNT3-F1
#
_entry.id   AF-A0A832NNT3-F1
#
_cell.length_a   1.000
_cell.length_b   1.000
_cell.length_c   1.000
_cell.angle_alpha   90.00
_cell.angle_beta   90.00
_cell.angle_gamma   90.00
#
_symmetry.space_group_name_H-M   'P 1'
#
loop_
_entity.id
_entity.type
_entity.pdbx_description
1 polymer ?
#
loop_
_entity_poly.entity_id
_entity_poly.type
_entity_poly.pdbx_seq_one_letter_code
_entity_poly.pdbx_strand_id
1 'polypeptide(L)'
;MVRKMVGAVVFLEMVAGIIVCMAQEGASPLQAQKDRVAKVLGKKPIALAIIQPVGDVKSTNPVKKIAKELGIELVTLTAAQMADPDIFTPKKYPVIIYTALEMGARNYEGKDLMQALINYMSKGGILISTGGCWPFYYACDWDGTKWAPKEVLMFGKDLGLFIASKWEKPPEDKTIVIKHTSGDKIFTSLPKEFPYPAKGDLRLRSFDAGAAEEEGGNYKPILTVEDSDGEAYGEVLAVYERPSEFKNSTVIFIWGTLLTTQYADGILADAFAYALEKASK
;
A
#
# COMPACT_ATOMS: atom_id res chain seq x y z
N MET A 1 39.62 63.71 10.45
CA MET A 1 38.40 63.02 10.91
C MET A 1 38.06 61.96 9.86
N VAL A 2 38.56 60.72 10.02
CA VAL A 2 38.40 59.63 9.04
C VAL A 2 37.82 58.44 9.80
N ARG A 3 36.55 58.10 9.53
CA ARG A 3 35.87 56.93 10.10
C ARG A 3 36.11 55.72 9.19
N LYS A 4 36.78 54.71 9.73
CA LYS A 4 36.89 53.36 9.14
C LYS A 4 35.55 52.62 9.32
N MET A 5 35.00 52.09 8.23
CA MET A 5 34.01 51.02 8.25
C MET A 5 34.74 49.67 8.26
N VAL A 6 34.42 48.82 9.23
CA VAL A 6 34.82 47.41 9.26
C VAL A 6 33.59 46.60 9.67
N GLY A 7 33.30 45.54 8.92
CA GLY A 7 32.57 44.37 9.45
C GLY A 7 31.25 44.05 8.76
N ALA A 8 31.29 43.37 7.62
CA ALA A 8 30.17 42.60 7.10
C ALA A 8 30.64 41.53 6.10
N VAL A 9 31.52 40.61 6.50
CA VAL A 9 31.86 39.41 5.70
C VAL A 9 32.16 38.23 6.64
N VAL A 10 31.19 37.79 7.43
CA VAL A 10 31.24 36.49 8.13
C VAL A 10 29.81 35.97 8.31
N PHE A 11 29.10 35.64 7.22
CA PHE A 11 27.80 34.96 7.35
C PHE A 11 27.39 34.14 6.11
N LEU A 12 28.36 33.64 5.33
CA LEU A 12 28.06 32.79 4.16
C LEU A 12 28.68 31.39 4.18
N GLU A 13 29.54 31.04 5.14
CA GLU A 13 30.20 29.72 5.16
C GLU A 13 29.54 28.69 6.10
N MET A 14 28.59 29.08 6.96
CA MET A 14 27.87 28.12 7.82
C MET A 14 26.66 27.45 7.18
N VAL A 15 26.19 27.91 6.01
CA VAL A 15 25.02 27.31 5.35
C VAL A 15 25.40 26.20 4.35
N ALA A 16 26.68 26.10 3.96
CA ALA A 16 27.17 25.04 3.08
C ALA A 16 27.50 23.73 3.82
N GLY A 17 27.50 23.73 5.16
CA GLY A 17 27.93 22.58 5.98
C GLY A 17 26.84 21.55 6.33
N ILE A 18 25.58 21.75 5.90
CA ILE A 18 24.44 20.86 6.23
C ILE A 18 23.93 20.06 5.02
N ILE A 19 24.46 20.29 3.81
CA ILE A 19 24.12 19.51 2.61
C ILE A 19 25.28 18.59 2.22
N VAL A 20 25.86 17.89 3.19
CA VAL A 20 26.77 16.76 2.93
C VAL A 20 26.45 15.66 3.93
N CYS A 21 25.23 15.13 3.86
CA CYS A 21 24.91 13.83 4.43
C CYS A 21 24.64 12.86 3.28
N MET A 22 25.71 12.17 2.90
CA MET A 22 25.71 10.78 2.44
C MET A 22 24.85 10.45 1.22
N ALA A 23 25.32 10.88 0.04
CA ALA A 23 25.27 9.97 -1.11
C ALA A 23 26.32 8.87 -0.90
N GLN A 24 26.02 7.88 -0.06
CA GLN A 24 26.73 6.61 -0.17
C GLN A 24 26.39 6.06 -1.56
N GLU A 25 27.40 5.77 -2.37
CA GLU A 25 27.33 5.04 -3.64
C GLU A 25 26.90 3.56 -3.43
N GLY A 26 25.91 3.34 -2.56
CA GLY A 26 25.20 2.08 -2.45
C GLY A 26 24.16 2.00 -3.56
N ALA A 27 24.02 0.84 -4.17
CA ALA A 27 23.00 0.58 -5.17
C ALA A 27 21.64 1.18 -4.77
N SER A 28 20.92 1.77 -5.75
CA SER A 28 19.58 2.31 -5.54
C SER A 28 18.75 1.35 -4.67
N PRO A 29 17.97 1.82 -3.67
CA PRO A 29 17.11 0.97 -2.84
C PRO A 29 16.18 0.05 -3.63
N LEU A 30 15.96 0.35 -4.92
CA LEU A 30 15.20 -0.47 -5.84
C LEU A 30 15.99 -1.67 -6.40
N GLN A 31 17.31 -1.59 -6.53
CA GLN A 31 18.13 -2.67 -7.11
C GLN A 31 18.04 -3.95 -6.28
N ALA A 32 18.12 -3.85 -4.94
CA ALA A 32 17.94 -5.00 -4.07
C ALA A 32 16.56 -5.68 -4.27
N GLN A 33 15.51 -4.88 -4.52
CA GLN A 33 14.18 -5.41 -4.79
C GLN A 33 14.08 -6.05 -6.18
N LYS A 34 14.74 -5.48 -7.19
CA LYS A 34 14.87 -6.11 -8.52
C LYS A 34 15.49 -7.48 -8.40
N ASP A 35 16.57 -7.61 -7.63
CA ASP A 35 17.27 -8.88 -7.45
C ASP A 35 16.37 -9.91 -6.71
N ARG A 36 15.63 -9.48 -5.68
CA ARG A 36 14.63 -10.31 -4.98
C ARG A 36 13.53 -10.79 -5.93
N VAL A 37 12.92 -9.89 -6.68
CA VAL A 37 11.86 -10.18 -7.65
C VAL A 37 12.36 -11.11 -8.76
N ALA A 38 13.51 -10.80 -9.36
CA ALA A 38 14.11 -11.60 -10.43
C ALA A 38 14.43 -13.02 -9.94
N LYS A 39 14.93 -13.17 -8.71
CA LYS A 39 15.19 -14.48 -8.09
C LYS A 39 13.93 -15.32 -7.96
N VAL A 40 12.78 -14.71 -7.63
CA VAL A 40 11.50 -15.43 -7.53
C VAL A 40 10.98 -15.79 -8.92
N LEU A 41 10.89 -14.80 -9.82
CA LEU A 41 10.32 -14.99 -11.16
C LEU A 41 11.17 -15.93 -12.03
N GLY A 42 12.49 -15.96 -11.83
CA GLY A 42 13.40 -16.87 -12.52
C GLY A 42 13.17 -18.35 -12.17
N LYS A 43 12.52 -18.66 -11.04
CA LYS A 43 12.12 -20.04 -10.69
C LYS A 43 10.80 -20.44 -11.33
N LYS A 44 9.83 -19.52 -11.35
CA LYS A 44 8.48 -19.75 -11.87
C LYS A 44 7.84 -18.40 -12.21
N PRO A 45 7.27 -18.24 -13.41
CA PRO A 45 6.44 -17.08 -13.71
C PRO A 45 5.24 -17.01 -12.77
N ILE A 46 5.06 -15.87 -12.11
CA ILE A 46 3.90 -15.57 -11.26
C ILE A 46 3.19 -14.39 -11.89
N ALA A 47 1.95 -14.60 -12.32
CA ALA A 47 1.15 -13.54 -12.91
C ALA A 47 0.47 -12.71 -11.82
N LEU A 48 0.51 -11.38 -11.98
CA LEU A 48 -0.10 -10.42 -11.08
C LEU A 48 -1.24 -9.70 -11.79
N ALA A 49 -2.31 -9.42 -11.07
CA ALA A 49 -3.47 -8.76 -11.62
C ALA A 49 -3.82 -7.46 -10.88
N ILE A 50 -4.16 -6.41 -11.60
CA ILE A 50 -4.85 -5.24 -11.06
C ILE A 50 -6.34 -5.46 -11.21
N ILE A 51 -7.09 -5.34 -10.12
CA ILE A 51 -8.55 -5.17 -10.16
C ILE A 51 -8.80 -3.77 -10.70
N GLN A 52 -9.48 -3.65 -11.84
CA GLN A 52 -9.77 -2.35 -12.43
C GLN A 52 -10.53 -1.47 -11.42
N PRO A 53 -9.98 -0.31 -11.03
CA PRO A 53 -10.66 0.56 -10.09
C PRO A 53 -11.93 1.11 -10.74
N VAL A 54 -13.00 1.21 -9.96
CA VAL A 54 -14.15 2.03 -10.34
C VAL A 54 -13.77 3.50 -10.14
N GLY A 55 -13.90 4.31 -11.19
CA GLY A 55 -13.56 5.74 -11.15
C GLY A 55 -12.13 6.02 -11.61
N ASP A 56 -11.27 6.51 -10.71
CA ASP A 56 -9.96 7.05 -11.08
C ASP A 56 -8.93 5.97 -11.41
N VAL A 57 -8.79 5.68 -12.70
CA VAL A 57 -7.78 4.77 -13.25
C VAL A 57 -6.34 5.26 -13.03
N LYS A 58 -6.11 6.57 -12.78
CA LYS A 58 -4.76 7.12 -12.56
C LYS A 58 -4.15 6.65 -11.25
N SER A 59 -4.98 6.23 -10.29
CA SER A 59 -4.52 5.57 -9.06
C SER A 59 -3.65 4.34 -9.32
N THR A 60 -3.77 3.71 -10.50
CA THR A 60 -2.93 2.55 -10.89
C THR A 60 -1.52 2.93 -11.35
N ASN A 61 -1.24 4.22 -11.63
CA ASN A 61 0.01 4.63 -12.27
C ASN A 61 1.26 4.32 -11.42
N PRO A 62 1.31 4.60 -10.11
CA PRO A 62 2.47 4.26 -9.29
C PRO A 62 2.75 2.75 -9.27
N VAL A 63 1.68 1.95 -9.12
CA VAL A 63 1.75 0.47 -9.13
C VAL A 63 2.31 -0.04 -10.46
N LYS A 64 1.78 0.45 -11.59
CA LYS A 64 2.25 0.06 -12.94
C LYS A 64 3.69 0.49 -13.20
N LYS A 65 4.08 1.70 -12.77
CA LYS A 65 5.46 2.19 -12.89
C LYS A 65 6.42 1.23 -12.19
N ILE A 66 6.17 0.92 -10.92
CA ILE A 66 7.08 0.08 -10.12
C ILE A 66 7.10 -1.35 -10.59
N ALA A 67 5.96 -1.94 -10.95
CA ALA A 67 5.94 -3.27 -11.53
C ALA A 67 6.80 -3.34 -12.81
N LYS A 68 6.68 -2.36 -13.71
CA LYS A 68 7.52 -2.28 -14.92
C LYS A 68 9.01 -2.19 -14.58
N GLU A 69 9.38 -1.36 -13.61
CA GLU A 69 10.79 -1.21 -13.21
C GLU A 69 11.37 -2.49 -12.57
N LEU A 70 10.52 -3.32 -11.95
CA LEU A 70 10.87 -4.63 -11.38
C LEU A 70 10.80 -5.77 -12.40
N GLY A 71 10.38 -5.51 -13.64
CA GLY A 71 10.18 -6.55 -14.66
C GLY A 71 8.96 -7.44 -14.41
N ILE A 72 7.98 -6.95 -13.65
CA ILE A 72 6.72 -7.65 -13.37
C ILE A 72 5.69 -7.28 -14.44
N GLU A 73 5.11 -8.30 -15.08
CA GLU A 73 3.97 -8.12 -15.97
C GLU A 73 2.67 -8.04 -15.15
N LEU A 74 1.96 -6.91 -15.25
CA LEU A 74 0.65 -6.72 -14.62
C LEU A 74 -0.46 -6.84 -15.66
N VAL A 75 -1.39 -7.74 -15.39
CA VAL A 75 -2.65 -7.84 -16.15
C VAL A 75 -3.69 -6.94 -15.49
N THR A 76 -4.37 -6.07 -16.24
CA THR A 76 -5.56 -5.37 -15.71
C THR A 76 -6.79 -6.22 -16.03
N LEU A 77 -7.48 -6.70 -14.99
CA LEU A 77 -8.67 -7.52 -15.18
C LEU A 77 -9.89 -6.66 -15.47
N THR A 78 -10.69 -7.07 -16.46
CA THR A 78 -12.02 -6.52 -16.67
C THR A 78 -13.00 -7.05 -15.63
N ALA A 79 -14.13 -6.36 -15.45
CA ALA A 79 -15.20 -6.84 -14.59
C ALA A 79 -15.75 -8.21 -15.02
N ALA A 80 -15.87 -8.45 -16.34
CA ALA A 80 -16.25 -9.75 -16.87
C ALA A 80 -15.27 -10.87 -16.47
N GLN A 81 -13.96 -10.59 -16.52
CA GLN A 81 -12.92 -11.53 -16.11
C GLN A 81 -12.92 -11.78 -14.60
N MET A 82 -13.16 -10.75 -13.79
CA MET A 82 -13.33 -10.90 -12.33
C MET A 82 -14.56 -11.74 -11.98
N ALA A 83 -15.63 -11.62 -12.77
CA ALA A 83 -16.86 -12.36 -12.58
C ALA A 83 -16.79 -13.83 -13.04
N ASP A 84 -15.71 -14.21 -13.72
CA ASP A 84 -15.52 -15.56 -14.27
C ASP A 84 -14.68 -16.39 -13.28
N PRO A 85 -15.26 -17.42 -12.63
CA PRO A 85 -14.57 -18.23 -11.62
C PRO A 85 -13.47 -19.11 -12.20
N ASP A 86 -13.41 -19.32 -13.51
CA ASP A 86 -12.33 -20.04 -14.17
C ASP A 86 -11.16 -19.13 -14.51
N ILE A 87 -11.38 -17.80 -14.61
CA ILE A 87 -10.35 -16.79 -14.85
C ILE A 87 -9.82 -16.23 -13.53
N PHE A 88 -10.69 -15.73 -12.67
CA PHE A 88 -10.31 -15.03 -11.45
C PHE A 88 -10.06 -16.02 -10.30
N THR A 89 -8.86 -16.58 -10.26
CA THR A 89 -8.43 -17.54 -9.24
C THR A 89 -7.02 -17.25 -8.75
N PRO A 90 -6.69 -17.58 -7.48
CA PRO A 90 -5.31 -17.53 -6.98
C PRO A 90 -4.33 -18.43 -7.76
N LYS A 91 -4.84 -19.45 -8.48
CA LYS A 91 -3.99 -20.29 -9.33
C LYS A 91 -3.50 -19.55 -10.57
N LYS A 92 -4.35 -18.72 -11.18
CA LYS A 92 -4.01 -17.92 -12.38
C LYS A 92 -3.33 -16.62 -12.01
N TYR A 93 -3.80 -15.95 -10.97
CA TYR A 93 -3.25 -14.70 -10.45
C TYR A 93 -3.06 -14.86 -8.94
N PRO A 94 -1.90 -15.31 -8.44
CA PRO A 94 -1.69 -15.50 -7.00
C PRO A 94 -1.76 -14.21 -6.19
N VAL A 95 -1.50 -13.06 -6.83
CA VAL A 95 -1.52 -11.74 -6.22
C VAL A 95 -2.41 -10.81 -7.07
N ILE A 96 -3.31 -10.12 -6.38
CA ILE A 96 -4.16 -9.07 -6.95
C ILE A 96 -3.87 -7.74 -6.26
N ILE A 97 -4.03 -6.64 -7.00
CA ILE A 97 -3.81 -5.29 -6.51
C ILE A 97 -5.11 -4.48 -6.68
N TYR A 98 -5.54 -3.84 -5.60
CA TYR A 98 -6.63 -2.86 -5.60
C TYR A 98 -6.06 -1.47 -5.31
N THR A 99 -6.35 -0.51 -6.18
CA THR A 99 -5.81 0.86 -6.08
C THR A 99 -6.88 1.94 -6.01
N ALA A 100 -8.17 1.59 -6.14
CA ALA A 100 -9.23 2.59 -6.10
C ALA A 100 -9.27 3.25 -4.72
N LEU A 101 -9.87 4.44 -4.63
CA LEU A 101 -10.12 5.10 -3.35
C LEU A 101 -11.11 4.27 -2.52
N GLU A 102 -12.35 4.75 -2.44
CA GLU A 102 -13.38 4.14 -1.62
C GLU A 102 -14.34 3.24 -2.41
N MET A 103 -14.19 3.14 -3.73
CA MET A 103 -15.15 2.50 -4.62
C MET A 103 -14.77 1.06 -4.99
N GLY A 104 -15.70 0.13 -4.76
CA GLY A 104 -15.59 -1.26 -5.18
C GLY A 104 -16.63 -1.64 -6.24
N ALA A 105 -16.20 -2.33 -7.29
CA ALA A 105 -17.11 -2.93 -8.27
C ALA A 105 -17.87 -4.09 -7.62
N ARG A 106 -19.19 -3.98 -7.46
CA ARG A 106 -20.05 -4.99 -6.83
C ARG A 106 -20.79 -5.83 -7.85
N ASN A 107 -21.71 -5.25 -8.61
CA ASN A 107 -22.50 -6.01 -9.58
C ASN A 107 -22.04 -5.70 -11.01
N TYR A 108 -21.74 -6.74 -11.77
CA TYR A 108 -21.50 -6.65 -13.20
C TYR A 108 -22.43 -7.62 -13.94
N GLU A 109 -23.44 -7.07 -14.62
CA GLU A 109 -24.40 -7.86 -15.42
C GLU A 109 -25.03 -9.02 -14.63
N GLY A 110 -25.44 -8.74 -13.39
CA GLY A 110 -26.05 -9.72 -12.49
C GLY A 110 -25.06 -10.59 -11.72
N LYS A 111 -23.75 -10.48 -11.97
CA LYS A 111 -22.71 -11.22 -11.25
C LYS A 111 -22.15 -10.41 -10.08
N ASP A 112 -22.01 -11.05 -8.93
CA ASP A 112 -21.46 -10.45 -7.70
C ASP A 112 -19.93 -10.56 -7.65
N LEU A 113 -19.25 -9.46 -7.95
CA LEU A 113 -17.80 -9.33 -7.94
C LEU A 113 -17.21 -9.27 -6.52
N MET A 114 -17.98 -8.82 -5.54
CA MET A 114 -17.56 -8.81 -4.14
C MET A 114 -17.48 -10.24 -3.61
N GLN A 115 -18.52 -11.04 -3.88
CA GLN A 115 -18.47 -12.47 -3.57
C GLN A 115 -17.36 -13.20 -4.35
N ALA A 116 -17.09 -12.82 -5.60
CA ALA A 116 -15.95 -13.36 -6.35
C ALA A 116 -14.61 -13.04 -5.67
N LEU A 117 -14.45 -11.84 -5.10
CA LEU A 117 -13.27 -11.43 -4.35
C LEU A 117 -13.12 -12.18 -3.01
N ILE A 118 -14.21 -12.38 -2.25
CA ILE A 118 -14.20 -13.25 -1.07
C ILE A 118 -13.78 -14.67 -1.46
N ASN A 119 -14.34 -15.22 -2.54
CA ASN A 119 -14.01 -16.56 -3.02
C ASN A 119 -12.55 -16.68 -3.48
N TYR A 120 -11.98 -15.60 -4.03
CA TYR A 120 -10.57 -15.53 -4.37
C TYR A 120 -9.72 -15.56 -3.08
N MET A 121 -10.06 -14.76 -2.08
CA MET A 121 -9.35 -14.72 -0.80
C MET A 121 -9.47 -16.03 -0.04
N SER A 122 -10.65 -16.65 0.06
CA SER A 122 -10.83 -17.96 0.73
C SER A 122 -10.05 -19.11 0.09
N LYS A 123 -9.56 -18.92 -1.13
CA LYS A 123 -8.71 -19.88 -1.86
C LYS A 123 -7.21 -19.62 -1.67
N GLY A 124 -6.81 -18.73 -0.76
CA GLY A 124 -5.40 -18.45 -0.43
C GLY A 124 -4.78 -17.36 -1.30
N GLY A 125 -5.59 -16.49 -1.91
CA GLY A 125 -5.09 -15.37 -2.69
C GLY A 125 -4.37 -14.31 -1.85
N ILE A 126 -3.55 -13.50 -2.50
CA ILE A 126 -2.89 -12.34 -1.89
C ILE A 126 -3.50 -11.06 -2.45
N LEU A 127 -3.91 -10.13 -1.58
CA LEU A 127 -4.41 -8.80 -1.91
C LEU A 127 -3.41 -7.73 -1.45
N ILE A 128 -2.88 -6.96 -2.40
CA ILE A 128 -2.22 -5.68 -2.11
C ILE A 128 -3.30 -4.59 -2.23
N SER A 129 -3.67 -3.98 -1.12
CA SER A 129 -4.59 -2.85 -1.11
C SER A 129 -3.80 -1.56 -0.93
N THR A 130 -3.82 -0.70 -1.94
CA THR A 130 -3.20 0.63 -1.90
C THR A 130 -4.26 1.74 -1.93
N GLY A 131 -5.50 1.39 -1.59
CA GLY A 131 -6.62 2.30 -1.71
C GLY A 131 -6.53 3.48 -0.74
N GLY A 132 -7.17 4.58 -1.14
CA GLY A 132 -7.33 5.74 -0.28
C GLY A 132 -8.47 5.55 0.72
N CYS A 133 -8.26 6.04 1.94
CA CYS A 133 -9.25 6.12 3.01
C CYS A 133 -9.90 4.77 3.43
N TRP A 134 -10.94 4.32 2.73
CA TRP A 134 -11.68 3.08 3.02
C TRP A 134 -11.89 2.24 1.75
N PRO A 135 -10.93 1.36 1.38
CA PRO A 135 -11.09 0.40 0.29
C PRO A 135 -12.43 -0.33 0.34
N PHE A 136 -13.16 -0.36 -0.78
CA PHE A 136 -14.46 -1.02 -0.91
C PHE A 136 -15.57 -0.49 0.02
N TYR A 137 -15.52 0.79 0.43
CA TYR A 137 -16.56 1.41 1.26
C TYR A 137 -17.88 1.62 0.49
N TYR A 138 -17.79 2.16 -0.73
CA TYR A 138 -18.94 2.35 -1.63
C TYR A 138 -19.00 1.23 -2.65
N ALA A 139 -20.12 0.51 -2.68
CA ALA A 139 -20.42 -0.46 -3.72
C ALA A 139 -20.90 0.25 -4.98
N CYS A 140 -20.37 -0.15 -6.12
CA CYS A 140 -20.78 0.34 -7.44
C CYS A 140 -21.35 -0.80 -8.28
N ASP A 141 -22.49 -0.56 -8.92
CA ASP A 141 -23.10 -1.49 -9.86
C ASP A 141 -22.96 -0.97 -11.29
N TRP A 142 -22.76 -1.90 -12.23
CA TRP A 142 -22.77 -1.63 -13.65
C TRP A 142 -24.22 -1.47 -14.14
N ASP A 143 -24.54 -0.33 -14.76
CA ASP A 143 -25.86 -0.06 -15.33
C ASP A 143 -25.99 -0.45 -16.82
N GLY A 144 -24.96 -1.08 -17.39
CA GLY A 144 -24.84 -1.34 -18.84
C GLY A 144 -23.90 -0.38 -19.56
N THR A 145 -23.64 0.81 -18.99
CA THR A 145 -22.83 1.86 -19.61
C THR A 145 -21.73 2.40 -18.70
N LYS A 146 -21.98 2.48 -17.40
CA LYS A 146 -21.04 2.99 -16.41
C LYS A 146 -21.27 2.32 -15.05
N TRP A 147 -20.29 2.52 -14.18
CA TRP A 147 -20.41 2.21 -12.77
C TRP A 147 -21.16 3.33 -12.05
N ALA A 148 -22.17 2.96 -11.26
CA ALA A 148 -22.93 3.88 -10.43
C ALA A 148 -22.84 3.44 -8.96
N PRO A 149 -22.48 4.34 -8.02
CA PRO A 149 -22.52 4.03 -6.60
C PRO A 149 -23.96 3.71 -6.17
N LYS A 150 -24.13 2.72 -5.30
CA LYS A 150 -25.44 2.27 -4.81
C LYS A 150 -25.58 2.44 -3.31
N GLU A 151 -24.66 1.88 -2.55
CA GLU A 151 -24.74 1.87 -1.10
C GLU A 151 -23.36 1.78 -0.44
N VAL A 152 -23.33 2.06 0.86
CA VAL A 152 -22.16 1.85 1.72
C VAL A 152 -22.23 0.43 2.25
N LEU A 153 -21.20 -0.38 1.99
CA LEU A 153 -21.15 -1.79 2.44
C LEU A 153 -20.02 -2.07 3.45
N MET A 154 -19.01 -1.21 3.54
CA MET A 154 -17.81 -1.45 4.37
C MET A 154 -17.16 -2.83 4.11
N PHE A 155 -17.15 -3.27 2.85
CA PHE A 155 -16.80 -4.63 2.45
C PHE A 155 -15.33 -5.00 2.71
N GLY A 156 -14.46 -4.00 2.95
CA GLY A 156 -13.06 -4.23 3.29
C GLY A 156 -12.87 -5.23 4.43
N LYS A 157 -13.74 -5.22 5.46
CA LYS A 157 -13.64 -6.14 6.60
C LYS A 157 -13.71 -7.60 6.19
N ASP A 158 -14.61 -7.96 5.27
CA ASP A 158 -14.77 -9.34 4.78
C ASP A 158 -13.54 -9.86 4.02
N LEU A 159 -12.70 -8.94 3.56
CA LEU A 159 -11.43 -9.20 2.89
C LEU A 159 -10.23 -9.23 3.84
N GLY A 160 -10.42 -8.95 5.14
CA GLY A 160 -9.34 -8.80 6.12
C GLY A 160 -8.70 -7.40 6.13
N LEU A 161 -9.38 -6.38 5.59
CA LEU A 161 -8.97 -4.98 5.72
C LEU A 161 -9.67 -4.37 6.94
N PHE A 162 -9.09 -4.60 8.12
CA PHE A 162 -9.53 -3.98 9.36
C PHE A 162 -8.99 -2.56 9.41
N ILE A 163 -9.80 -1.57 9.06
CA ILE A 163 -9.37 -0.18 9.02
C ILE A 163 -10.10 0.58 10.12
N ALA A 164 -9.38 1.46 10.82
CA ALA A 164 -9.92 2.34 11.84
C ALA A 164 -9.68 3.81 11.46
N SER A 165 -10.65 4.67 11.79
CA SER A 165 -10.46 6.11 11.72
C SER A 165 -9.81 6.60 13.02
N LYS A 166 -8.73 7.34 12.90
CA LYS A 166 -8.05 7.97 14.05
C LYS A 166 -8.27 9.47 14.08
N TRP A 167 -8.20 10.11 12.92
CA TRP A 167 -8.53 11.53 12.78
C TRP A 167 -8.94 11.91 11.36
N GLU A 168 -9.67 13.02 11.27
CA GLU A 168 -9.98 13.69 10.00
C GLU A 168 -8.93 14.73 9.61
N LYS A 169 -8.10 15.18 10.56
CA LYS A 169 -6.96 16.07 10.33
C LYS A 169 -5.84 15.71 11.30
N PRO A 170 -4.56 15.80 10.88
CA PRO A 170 -3.44 15.61 11.79
C PRO A 170 -3.52 16.59 12.98
N PRO A 171 -3.13 16.17 14.20
CA PRO A 171 -3.04 17.08 15.34
C PRO A 171 -2.10 18.26 15.04
N GLU A 172 -2.51 19.48 15.41
CA GLU A 172 -1.75 20.71 15.12
C GLU A 172 -0.64 20.99 16.16
N ASP A 173 -0.77 20.42 17.36
CA ASP A 173 0.13 20.61 18.49
C ASP A 173 1.20 19.51 18.63
N LYS A 174 1.22 18.55 17.68
CA LYS A 174 2.12 17.41 17.70
C LYS A 174 2.93 17.29 16.43
N THR A 175 4.17 16.82 16.55
CA THR A 175 4.92 16.35 15.39
C THR A 175 4.56 14.89 15.14
N ILE A 176 4.04 14.59 13.96
CA ILE A 176 3.67 13.23 13.57
C ILE A 176 4.75 12.64 12.66
N VAL A 177 5.18 11.43 12.98
CA VAL A 177 6.16 10.66 12.21
C VAL A 177 5.61 9.28 11.85
N ILE A 178 6.18 8.68 10.83
CA ILE A 178 5.95 7.28 10.47
C ILE A 178 7.23 6.53 10.82
N LYS A 179 7.12 5.50 11.68
CA LYS A 179 8.24 4.65 12.09
C LYS A 179 8.13 3.27 11.48
N HIS A 180 9.26 2.74 11.06
CA HIS A 180 9.39 1.34 10.69
C HIS A 180 9.44 0.48 11.96
N THR A 181 8.33 -0.18 12.26
CA THR A 181 8.13 -0.94 13.51
C THR A 181 8.34 -2.43 13.34
N SER A 182 8.41 -2.92 12.10
CA SER A 182 8.77 -4.31 11.83
C SER A 182 10.22 -4.59 12.22
N GLY A 183 10.41 -5.52 13.17
CA GLY A 183 11.71 -6.17 13.40
C GLY A 183 12.10 -7.13 12.26
N ASP A 184 11.14 -7.52 11.43
CA ASP A 184 11.35 -8.39 10.28
C ASP A 184 11.89 -7.60 9.07
N LYS A 185 12.80 -8.24 8.32
CA LYS A 185 13.44 -7.70 7.12
C LYS A 185 12.55 -7.80 5.86
N ILE A 186 11.25 -7.55 6.00
CA ILE A 186 10.30 -7.67 4.88
C ILE A 186 10.38 -6.42 3.99
N PHE A 187 10.34 -5.24 4.61
CA PHE A 187 10.41 -3.93 3.96
C PHE A 187 11.77 -3.28 4.27
N THR A 188 12.74 -3.44 3.37
CA THR A 188 14.13 -3.03 3.63
C THR A 188 14.53 -1.73 2.94
N SER A 189 13.69 -1.21 2.05
CA SER A 189 14.01 -0.02 1.24
C SER A 189 13.61 1.30 1.92
N LEU A 190 13.08 1.24 3.15
CA LEU A 190 12.56 2.40 3.89
C LEU A 190 13.53 2.84 5.00
N PRO A 191 13.62 4.14 5.31
CA PRO A 191 14.35 4.61 6.48
C PRO A 191 13.63 4.16 7.77
N LYS A 192 14.36 4.17 8.89
CA LYS A 192 13.80 3.82 10.21
C LYS A 192 12.59 4.67 10.58
N GLU A 193 12.61 5.96 10.23
CA GLU A 193 11.49 6.87 10.40
C GLU A 193 11.49 7.95 9.33
N PHE A 194 10.33 8.54 9.06
CA PHE A 194 10.16 9.63 8.11
C PHE A 194 8.93 10.49 8.45
N PRO A 195 8.85 11.76 7.98
CA PRO A 195 7.75 12.65 8.35
C PRO A 195 6.40 12.16 7.80
N TYR A 196 5.33 12.51 8.53
CA TYR A 196 3.97 12.32 8.04
C TYR A 196 3.75 13.04 6.68
N PRO A 197 2.96 12.48 5.75
CA PRO A 197 2.76 13.10 4.44
C PRO A 197 2.21 14.52 4.52
N ALA A 198 2.75 15.43 3.70
CA ALA A 198 2.28 16.82 3.60
C ALA A 198 1.23 17.04 2.50
N LYS A 199 0.91 16.00 1.73
CA LYS A 199 0.00 16.04 0.56
C LYS A 199 -0.85 14.77 0.52
N GLY A 200 -1.90 14.80 -0.31
CA GLY A 200 -2.85 13.70 -0.44
C GLY A 200 -3.97 13.80 0.58
N ASP A 201 -4.57 12.65 0.92
CA ASP A 201 -5.60 12.55 1.94
C ASP A 201 -4.95 12.40 3.32
N LEU A 202 -4.99 13.46 4.14
CA LEU A 202 -4.31 13.48 5.43
C LEU A 202 -5.10 12.85 6.57
N ARG A 203 -6.32 12.35 6.28
CA ARG A 203 -7.13 11.60 7.24
C ARG A 203 -6.45 10.28 7.55
N LEU A 204 -6.14 10.01 8.81
CA LEU A 204 -5.51 8.75 9.18
C LEU A 204 -6.57 7.64 9.19
N ARG A 205 -6.34 6.69 8.32
CA ARG A 205 -7.04 5.41 8.23
C ARG A 205 -6.01 4.32 8.45
N SER A 206 -5.82 3.98 9.72
CA SER A 206 -4.84 2.98 10.13
C SER A 206 -5.44 1.59 10.00
N PHE A 207 -4.60 0.58 9.87
CA PHE A 207 -5.01 -0.78 10.15
C PHE A 207 -5.34 -0.93 11.63
N ASP A 208 -6.33 -1.76 11.96
CA ASP A 208 -6.76 -2.08 13.32
C ASP A 208 -6.21 -3.45 13.72
N ALA A 209 -5.11 -3.44 14.46
CA ALA A 209 -4.46 -4.64 14.96
C ALA A 209 -5.39 -5.48 15.86
N GLY A 210 -6.20 -4.84 16.71
CA GLY A 210 -7.08 -5.54 17.65
C GLY A 210 -8.13 -6.36 16.92
N ALA A 211 -8.77 -5.78 15.90
CA ALA A 211 -9.74 -6.50 15.08
C ALA A 211 -9.11 -7.67 14.29
N ALA A 212 -7.85 -7.53 13.87
CA ALA A 212 -7.12 -8.59 13.18
C ALA A 212 -6.74 -9.75 14.12
N GLU A 213 -6.34 -9.43 15.34
CA GLU A 213 -6.08 -10.40 16.40
C GLU A 213 -7.37 -11.14 16.83
N GLU A 214 -8.49 -10.43 16.91
CA GLU A 214 -9.82 -11.02 17.21
C GLU A 214 -10.27 -12.03 16.14
N GLU A 215 -9.96 -11.78 14.85
CA GLU A 215 -10.20 -12.78 13.79
C GLU A 215 -9.25 -13.99 13.90
N GLY A 216 -8.17 -13.88 14.68
CA GLY A 216 -7.21 -14.97 14.93
C GLY A 216 -6.17 -15.16 13.82
N GLY A 217 -5.98 -14.15 12.98
CA GLY A 217 -4.94 -14.17 11.95
C GLY A 217 -3.56 -13.74 12.49
N ASN A 218 -2.55 -13.85 11.64
CA ASN A 218 -1.19 -13.41 11.93
C ASN A 218 -0.99 -11.98 11.42
N TYR A 219 -0.98 -11.04 12.35
CA TYR A 219 -0.79 -9.62 12.08
C TYR A 219 0.69 -9.20 12.21
N LYS A 220 1.18 -8.40 11.25
CA LYS A 220 2.54 -7.86 11.24
C LYS A 220 2.52 -6.37 10.93
N PRO A 221 2.80 -5.51 11.92
CA PRO A 221 2.95 -4.07 11.69
C PRO A 221 4.25 -3.81 10.94
N ILE A 222 4.21 -2.95 9.91
CA ILE A 222 5.41 -2.55 9.15
C ILE A 222 5.74 -1.09 9.41
N LEU A 223 4.75 -0.21 9.19
CA LEU A 223 4.87 1.22 9.45
C LEU A 223 3.77 1.68 10.40
N THR A 224 4.15 2.24 11.54
CA THR A 224 3.25 2.79 12.55
C THR A 224 3.34 4.31 12.55
N VAL A 225 2.20 4.99 12.68
CA VAL A 225 2.14 6.44 12.89
C VAL A 225 2.30 6.71 14.38
N GLU A 226 3.23 7.59 14.74
CA GLU A 226 3.48 8.00 16.12
C GLU A 226 3.60 9.52 16.22
N ASP A 227 3.25 10.10 17.38
CA ASP A 227 3.58 11.50 17.67
C ASP A 227 4.94 11.66 18.37
N SER A 228 5.27 12.91 18.69
CA SER A 228 6.48 13.31 19.43
C SER A 228 6.54 12.78 20.85
N ASP A 229 5.41 12.38 21.44
CA ASP A 229 5.34 11.85 22.80
C ASP A 229 5.45 10.31 22.81
N GLY A 230 5.47 9.70 21.62
CA GLY A 230 5.53 8.25 21.43
C GLY A 230 4.17 7.56 21.44
N GLU A 231 3.07 8.32 21.38
CA GLU A 231 1.73 7.75 21.26
C GLU A 231 1.54 7.18 19.85
N ALA A 232 1.12 5.92 19.76
CA ALA A 232 0.91 5.22 18.50
C ALA A 232 -0.54 5.33 18.03
N TYR A 233 -0.73 5.73 16.78
CA TYR A 233 -2.05 5.87 16.16
C TYR A 233 -2.38 4.72 15.20
N GLY A 234 -1.57 3.66 15.18
CA GLY A 234 -1.79 2.47 14.36
C GLY A 234 -1.06 2.49 13.02
N GLU A 235 -1.28 1.44 12.23
CA GLU A 235 -0.40 1.13 11.10
C GLU A 235 -0.89 1.68 9.78
N VAL A 236 0.00 2.32 9.03
CA VAL A 236 -0.24 2.80 7.66
C VAL A 236 0.35 1.86 6.61
N LEU A 237 1.09 0.84 7.04
CA LEU A 237 1.52 -0.30 6.25
C LEU A 237 1.53 -1.53 7.15
N ALA A 238 0.79 -2.56 6.77
CA ALA A 238 0.70 -3.79 7.54
C ALA A 238 0.55 -5.00 6.63
N VAL A 239 0.98 -6.15 7.12
CA VAL A 239 0.69 -7.45 6.52
C VAL A 239 -0.20 -8.23 7.47
N TYR A 240 -1.29 -8.75 6.95
CA TYR A 240 -2.21 -9.58 7.69
C TYR A 240 -2.41 -10.91 6.96
N GLU A 241 -2.04 -12.01 7.61
CA GLU A 241 -2.29 -13.36 7.13
C GLU A 241 -3.53 -13.89 7.83
N ARG A 242 -4.61 -14.09 7.08
CA ARG A 242 -5.89 -14.56 7.63
C ARG A 242 -5.76 -15.96 8.23
N PRO A 243 -6.66 -16.38 9.12
CA PRO A 243 -6.65 -17.73 9.68
C PRO A 243 -6.71 -18.83 8.61
N SER A 244 -6.41 -20.06 9.03
CA SER A 244 -6.35 -21.23 8.13
C SER A 244 -7.65 -21.54 7.39
N GLU A 245 -8.80 -21.10 7.91
CA GLU A 245 -10.11 -21.21 7.25
C GLU A 245 -10.16 -20.42 5.93
N PHE A 246 -9.35 -19.35 5.80
CA PHE A 246 -9.12 -18.60 4.58
C PHE A 246 -7.85 -19.03 3.85
N LYS A 247 -7.37 -20.26 4.10
CA LYS A 247 -6.14 -20.85 3.55
C LYS A 247 -4.92 -19.93 3.69
N ASN A 248 -4.84 -19.19 4.79
CA ASN A 248 -3.77 -18.23 5.04
C ASN A 248 -3.61 -17.18 3.92
N SER A 249 -4.73 -16.78 3.31
CA SER A 249 -4.75 -15.64 2.39
C SER A 249 -4.16 -14.40 3.06
N THR A 250 -3.57 -13.54 2.25
CA THR A 250 -2.74 -12.44 2.78
C THR A 250 -3.24 -11.12 2.27
N VAL A 251 -3.37 -10.16 3.18
CA VAL A 251 -3.63 -8.76 2.89
C VAL A 251 -2.36 -7.98 3.17
N ILE A 252 -1.92 -7.20 2.20
CA ILE A 252 -0.87 -6.19 2.36
C ILE A 252 -1.60 -4.85 2.26
N PHE A 253 -1.88 -4.24 3.41
CA PHE A 253 -2.53 -2.96 3.50
C PHE A 253 -1.49 -1.84 3.39
N ILE A 254 -1.68 -0.94 2.43
CA ILE A 254 -0.87 0.26 2.22
C ILE A 254 -1.82 1.45 2.23
N TRP A 255 -1.69 2.34 3.21
CA TRP A 255 -2.45 3.58 3.22
C TRP A 255 -2.08 4.42 1.98
N GLY A 256 -3.05 4.66 1.09
CA GLY A 256 -2.78 5.23 -0.23
C GLY A 256 -2.04 6.57 -0.22
N THR A 257 -2.15 7.36 0.84
CA THR A 257 -1.43 8.64 1.00
C THR A 257 0.08 8.46 1.04
N LEU A 258 0.59 7.31 1.49
CA LEU A 258 2.03 6.99 1.44
C LEU A 258 2.57 7.01 0.01
N LEU A 259 1.72 6.71 -0.99
CA LEU A 259 2.10 6.71 -2.41
C LEU A 259 2.26 8.13 -2.99
N THR A 260 1.96 9.16 -2.21
CA THR A 260 2.20 10.57 -2.59
C THR A 260 3.56 11.09 -2.10
N THR A 261 4.30 10.26 -1.35
CA THR A 261 5.60 10.60 -0.76
C THR A 261 6.76 10.16 -1.65
N GLN A 262 7.97 10.62 -1.35
CA GLN A 262 9.20 10.13 -1.99
C GLN A 262 9.50 8.65 -1.71
N TYR A 263 8.81 8.03 -0.74
CA TYR A 263 9.01 6.64 -0.35
C TYR A 263 8.11 5.66 -1.11
N ALA A 264 7.20 6.15 -1.95
CA ALA A 264 6.23 5.34 -2.68
C ALA A 264 6.87 4.19 -3.47
N ASP A 265 7.96 4.47 -4.19
CA ASP A 265 8.67 3.49 -5.01
C ASP A 265 9.23 2.34 -4.15
N GLY A 266 9.84 2.65 -2.99
CA GLY A 266 10.37 1.66 -2.05
C GLY A 266 9.28 0.81 -1.41
N ILE A 267 8.18 1.44 -0.96
CA ILE A 267 7.02 0.76 -0.37
C ILE A 267 6.43 -0.25 -1.36
N LEU A 268 6.17 0.18 -2.59
CA LEU A 268 5.59 -0.70 -3.61
C LEU A 268 6.56 -1.82 -4.00
N ALA A 269 7.85 -1.53 -4.10
CA ALA A 269 8.83 -2.53 -4.48
C ALA A 269 8.99 -3.64 -3.43
N ASP A 270 9.07 -3.27 -2.15
CA ASP A 270 9.08 -4.22 -1.04
C ASP A 270 7.77 -5.04 -0.99
N ALA A 271 6.60 -4.40 -1.18
CA ALA A 271 5.31 -5.07 -1.20
C ALA A 271 5.22 -6.11 -2.34
N PHE A 272 5.66 -5.76 -3.55
CA PHE A 272 5.72 -6.70 -4.67
C PHE A 272 6.68 -7.86 -4.40
N ALA A 273 7.89 -7.59 -3.91
CA ALA A 273 8.86 -8.62 -3.59
C ALA A 273 8.31 -9.61 -2.55
N TYR A 274 7.73 -9.09 -1.46
CA TYR A 274 7.13 -9.92 -0.42
C TYR A 274 5.94 -10.75 -0.94
N ALA A 275 5.03 -10.15 -1.71
CA ALA A 275 3.87 -10.85 -2.27
C ALA A 275 4.29 -11.99 -3.21
N LEU A 276 5.30 -11.75 -4.05
CA LEU A 276 5.87 -12.74 -4.96
C LEU A 276 6.57 -13.88 -4.21
N GLU A 277 7.43 -13.56 -3.24
CA GLU A 277 8.10 -14.53 -2.38
C GLU A 277 7.07 -15.44 -1.69
N LYS A 278 5.97 -14.86 -1.20
CA LYS A 278 4.88 -15.60 -0.57
C LYS A 278 4.11 -16.47 -1.55
N ALA A 279 3.75 -15.94 -2.73
CA ALA A 279 3.06 -16.68 -3.79
C ALA A 279 3.90 -17.83 -4.39
N SER A 280 5.22 -17.82 -4.19
CA SER A 280 6.14 -18.84 -4.70
C SER A 280 6.30 -20.08 -3.82
N LYS A 281 5.79 -20.02 -2.58
CA LYS A 281 5.80 -21.14 -1.62
C LYS A 281 4.67 -22.13 -1.94
#